data_AF-A0A7N0RAI5-F1
#
_entry.id   AF-A0A7N0RAI5-F1
#
_cell.length_a   1.000
_cell.length_b   1.000
_cell.length_c   1.000
_cell.angle_alpha   90.00
_cell.angle_beta   90.00
_cell.angle_gamma   90.00
#
_symmetry.space_group_name_H-M   'P 1'
#
loop_
_entity.id
_entity.type
_entity.pdbx_description
1 polymer ?
#
loop_
_entity_poly.entity_id
_entity_poly.type
_entity_poly.pdbx_seq_one_letter_code
_entity_poly.pdbx_strand_id
1 'polypeptide(L)' 'MANVAAGGGLTFTKSSYLEDKDAERIKSIEFSVLSEAEILKGAVVEVWNRGYYESDRKPKQHGLLDPHMVLFFS' A
#
# COMPACT_ATOMS: atom_id res chain seq x y z
N MET A 1 18.45 12.66 -41.30
CA MET A 1 18.43 13.98 -40.65
C MET A 1 18.30 13.76 -39.17
N ALA A 2 19.33 14.14 -38.41
CA ALA A 2 19.41 13.99 -36.97
C ALA A 2 18.47 14.99 -36.27
N ASN A 3 17.91 14.60 -35.13
CA ASN A 3 17.53 15.59 -34.13
C ASN A 3 17.88 15.05 -32.74
N VAL A 4 19.01 15.55 -32.23
CA VAL A 4 19.39 15.45 -30.82
C VAL A 4 18.78 16.67 -30.14
N ALA A 5 17.79 16.47 -29.28
CA ALA A 5 17.38 17.48 -28.31
C ALA A 5 18.00 17.11 -26.96
N ALA A 6 19.01 17.88 -26.58
CA ALA A 6 19.63 17.84 -25.27
C ALA A 6 18.65 18.37 -24.22
N GLY A 7 18.20 17.48 -23.33
CA GLY A 7 17.62 17.81 -22.04
C GLY A 7 18.23 16.86 -21.04
N GLY A 8 19.29 17.29 -20.35
CA GLY A 8 20.03 16.50 -19.38
C GLY A 8 19.20 16.22 -18.13
N GLY A 9 18.22 15.34 -18.25
CA GLY A 9 17.52 14.74 -17.13
C GLY A 9 18.40 13.68 -16.48
N LEU A 10 18.40 13.64 -15.15
CA LEU A 10 19.06 12.60 -14.36
C LEU A 10 18.50 11.22 -14.76
N THR A 11 19.19 10.48 -15.62
CA THR A 11 18.82 9.11 -15.97
C THR A 11 19.23 8.19 -14.82
N PHE A 12 18.25 7.77 -14.02
CA PHE A 12 18.48 6.85 -12.91
C PHE A 12 18.79 5.46 -13.50
N THR A 13 20.07 5.10 -13.58
CA THR A 13 20.55 3.82 -14.14
C THR A 13 20.49 2.66 -13.14
N LYS A 14 20.12 2.92 -11.88
CA LYS A 14 19.95 1.89 -10.88
C LYS A 14 18.64 1.16 -11.16
N SER A 15 18.73 0.06 -11.91
CA SER A 15 17.70 -0.96 -11.90
C SER A 15 17.48 -1.38 -10.44
N SER A 16 16.23 -1.34 -9.98
CA SER A 16 15.87 -1.80 -8.64
C SER A 16 16.31 -3.25 -8.52
N TYR A 17 17.31 -3.51 -7.66
CA TYR A 17 17.69 -4.85 -7.28
C TYR A 17 16.47 -5.51 -6.64
N LEU A 18 15.86 -6.45 -7.35
CA LEU A 18 14.88 -7.36 -6.80
C LEU A 18 15.70 -8.46 -6.13
N GLU A 19 15.56 -8.66 -4.82
CA GLU A 19 16.14 -9.85 -4.19
C GLU A 19 15.58 -11.07 -4.92
N ASP A 20 16.45 -11.84 -5.57
CA ASP A 20 16.14 -13.18 -6.10
C ASP A 20 15.90 -14.11 -4.90
N LYS A 21 14.75 -13.95 -4.24
CA LYS A 21 14.30 -14.89 -3.22
C LYS A 21 13.77 -16.12 -3.91
N ASP A 22 14.49 -17.22 -3.75
CA ASP A 22 13.99 -18.55 -4.10
C ASP A 22 12.65 -18.83 -3.40
N ALA A 23 11.84 -19.70 -3.98
CA ALA A 23 10.57 -20.08 -3.39
C ALA A 23 10.78 -20.76 -2.02
N GLU A 24 10.42 -20.08 -0.94
CA GLU A 24 10.50 -20.64 0.42
C GLU A 24 9.24 -21.41 0.81
N ARG A 25 9.42 -22.49 1.58
CA ARG A 25 8.31 -23.24 2.19
C ARG A 25 8.03 -22.70 3.59
N ILE A 26 6.75 -22.58 3.95
CA ILE A 26 6.31 -22.27 5.31
C ILE A 26 6.79 -23.40 6.24
N LYS A 27 7.63 -23.07 7.23
CA LYS A 27 8.21 -24.04 8.17
C LYS A 27 7.26 -24.39 9.30
N SER A 28 6.57 -23.38 9.84
CA SER A 28 5.63 -23.49 10.95
C SER A 28 4.71 -22.27 10.99
N ILE A 29 3.60 -22.39 11.72
CA ILE A 29 2.67 -21.29 12.00
C ILE A 29 2.58 -21.17 13.52
N GLU A 30 2.84 -19.98 14.06
CA GLU A 30 2.70 -19.68 15.48
C GLU A 30 1.47 -18.80 15.69
N PHE A 31 0.62 -19.20 16.63
CA PHE A 31 -0.58 -18.44 16.98
C PHE A 31 -0.30 -17.62 18.22
N SER A 32 -0.62 -16.34 18.16
CA SER A 32 -0.50 -15.40 19.27
C SER A 32 -1.63 -14.38 19.23
N VAL A 33 -1.71 -13.56 20.27
CA VAL A 33 -2.60 -12.40 20.33
C VAL A 33 -1.76 -11.16 20.03
N LEU A 34 -2.29 -10.27 19.19
CA LEU A 34 -1.65 -8.99 18.90
C LEU A 34 -1.79 -8.04 20.10
N SER A 35 -0.68 -7.43 20.49
CA SER A 35 -0.66 -6.32 21.44
C SER A 35 -1.17 -5.03 20.80
N GLU A 36 -1.57 -4.06 21.63
CA GLU A 36 -1.98 -2.73 21.17
C GLU A 36 -0.91 -2.07 20.29
N ALA A 37 0.36 -2.16 20.68
CA ALA A 37 1.46 -1.60 19.91
C ALA A 37 1.64 -2.26 18.54
N GLU A 38 1.43 -3.58 18.45
CA GLU A 38 1.48 -4.31 17.17
C GLU A 38 0.30 -3.96 16.26
N ILE A 39 -0.88 -3.80 16.84
CA ILE A 39 -2.08 -3.33 16.11
C ILE A 39 -1.83 -1.94 15.54
N LEU A 40 -1.33 -1.00 16.35
CA LEU A 40 -1.04 0.36 15.91
C LEU A 40 0.05 0.41 14.83
N LYS A 41 1.08 -0.44 14.95
CA LYS A 41 2.16 -0.54 13.97
C LYS A 41 1.68 -1.13 12.63
N GLY A 42 0.73 -2.06 12.66
CA GLY A 42 0.15 -2.69 11.48
C GLY A 42 -1.03 -1.93 10.86
N ALA A 43 -1.60 -0.96 11.57
CA ALA A 43 -2.75 -0.19 11.12
C ALA A 43 -2.37 0.74 9.95
N VAL A 44 -3.16 0.70 8.88
CA VAL A 44 -3.01 1.59 7.72
C VAL A 44 -3.83 2.87 7.89
N VAL A 45 -4.99 2.78 8.55
CA VAL A 45 -5.93 3.88 8.74
C VAL A 45 -6.53 3.83 10.14
N GLU A 46 -6.72 4.99 10.75
CA GLU A 46 -7.56 5.16 11.94
C GLU A 46 -9.02 5.37 11.51
N VAL A 47 -9.91 4.49 12.01
CA VAL A 47 -11.35 4.54 11.73
C VAL A 47 -12.08 5.12 12.93
N TRP A 48 -12.62 6.33 12.77
CA TRP A 48 -13.44 7.01 13.78
C TRP A 48 -14.83 7.39 13.24
N ASN A 49 -14.99 7.44 11.92
CA ASN A 49 -16.27 7.73 11.28
C ASN A 49 -17.06 6.43 11.12
N ARG A 50 -18.26 6.36 11.71
CA ARG A 50 -19.10 5.16 11.65
C ARG A 50 -19.81 4.96 10.30
N GLY A 51 -19.72 5.93 9.39
CA GLY A 51 -20.37 5.87 8.10
C GLY A 51 -19.59 5.07 7.05
N TYR A 52 -20.31 4.55 6.06
CA TYR A 52 -19.74 3.77 4.95
C TYR A 52 -19.51 4.64 3.70
N TYR A 53 -20.56 5.31 3.24
CA TYR A 53 -20.55 6.10 2.02
C TYR A 53 -21.16 7.47 2.23
N GLU A 54 -20.73 8.44 1.42
CA GLU A 54 -21.40 9.72 1.23
C GLU A 54 -22.62 9.57 0.31
N SER A 55 -23.42 10.62 0.19
CA SER A 55 -24.60 10.65 -0.69
C SER A 55 -24.27 10.39 -2.17
N ASP A 56 -23.05 10.68 -2.59
CA ASP A 56 -22.54 10.43 -3.95
C ASP A 56 -21.97 9.01 -4.13
N ARG A 57 -22.19 8.12 -3.14
CA ARG A 57 -21.68 6.74 -3.09
C ARG A 57 -20.16 6.61 -3.00
N LYS A 58 -19.44 7.70 -2.74
CA LYS A 58 -18.01 7.59 -2.44
C LYS A 58 -17.79 7.10 -1.02
N PRO A 59 -16.76 6.29 -0.76
CA PRO A 59 -16.44 5.87 0.59
C PRO A 59 -16.13 7.08 1.47
N LYS A 60 -16.60 7.04 2.71
CA LYS A 60 -16.29 8.08 3.70
C LYS A 60 -14.83 7.98 4.12
N GLN A 61 -14.14 9.12 4.15
CA GLN A 61 -12.79 9.20 4.71
C GLN A 61 -12.83 8.84 6.20
N HIS A 62 -11.85 8.05 6.66
CA HIS A 62 -11.77 7.48 8.01
C HIS A 62 -13.00 6.64 8.41
N GLY A 63 -13.72 6.12 7.42
CA GLY A 63 -14.87 5.24 7.58
C GLY A 63 -14.52 3.75 7.50
N LEU A 64 -15.53 2.88 7.67
CA LEU A 64 -15.35 1.41 7.67
C LEU A 64 -14.96 0.84 6.30
N LEU A 65 -14.85 1.67 5.25
CA LEU A 65 -14.47 1.31 3.89
C LEU A 65 -13.51 2.34 3.27
N ASP A 66 -12.65 2.93 4.10
CA ASP A 66 -11.69 3.94 3.63
C ASP A 66 -10.83 3.38 2.46
N PRO A 67 -10.68 4.13 1.35
CA PRO A 67 -9.91 3.68 0.18
C PRO A 67 -8.44 3.34 0.46
N HIS A 68 -7.87 3.82 1.56
CA HIS A 68 -6.51 3.46 1.97
C HIS A 68 -6.43 2.04 2.55
N MET A 69 -7.54 1.41 2.93
CA MET A 69 -7.55 0.02 3.42
C MET A 69 -7.52 -0.99 2.28
N VAL A 70 -8.27 -0.76 1.21
CA VAL A 70 -8.38 -1.67 0.06
C VAL A 70 -8.60 -0.86 -1.22
N LEU A 71 -8.00 -1.33 -2.33
CA LEU A 71 -8.21 -0.75 -3.65
C LEU A 71 -9.66 -0.94 -4.13
N PHE A 72 -10.37 0.17 -4.30
CA PHE A 72 -11.63 0.24 -5.04
C PHE A 72 -11.30 0.44 -6.53
N PHE A 73 -11.51 -0.59 -7.38
CA PHE A 73 -11.48 -0.41 -8.84
C PHE A 73 -12.81 0.22 -9.28
N SER A 74 -12.75 1.37 -9.94
CA SER A 74 -13.91 2.05 -10.56
C SER A 74 -14.00 1.78 -12.05
#